data_AF-A0A834YB04-F1
#
_entry.id   AF-A0A834YB04-F1
#
_cell.length_a   1.000
_cell.length_b   1.000
_cell.length_c   1.000
_cell.angle_alpha   90.00
_cell.angle_beta   90.00
_cell.angle_gamma   90.00
#
_symmetry.space_group_name_H-M   'P 1'
#
loop_
_entity.id
_entity.type
_entity.pdbx_description
1 polymer ?
#
loop_
_entity_poly.entity_id
_entity_poly.type
_entity_poly.pdbx_seq_one_letter_code
_entity_poly.pdbx_strand_id
1 'polypeptide(L)'
;MEECCRLGLAKSIGVSNFSCKKLSQLLANATIPPAVNQVEMNPAWQQQNERVLQRERDPCECMIALRWIYEQGVGLIVKSFNKERIKQNFQIFDWGLSEEELAKVNQVPQCRGMSGEMFVSPDGPYKSVEELWDGEL
;
A
#
# COMPACT_ATOMS: atom_id res chain seq x y z
N MET A 1 3.24 -22.17 1.39
CA MET A 1 2.26 -21.38 0.61
C MET A 1 1.97 -22.01 -0.75
N GLU A 2 2.98 -22.30 -1.57
CA GLU A 2 2.76 -22.93 -2.89
C GLU A 2 1.98 -24.24 -2.81
N GLU A 3 2.26 -25.07 -1.81
CA GLU A 3 1.52 -26.32 -1.62
C GLU A 3 0.04 -26.09 -1.31
N CYS A 4 -0.31 -25.03 -0.57
CA CYS A 4 -1.70 -24.64 -0.36
C CYS A 4 -2.38 -24.30 -1.70
N CYS A 5 -1.65 -23.73 -2.65
CA CYS A 5 -2.15 -23.48 -4.00
C CYS A 5 -2.35 -24.77 -4.79
N ARG A 6 -1.37 -25.70 -4.74
CA ARG A 6 -1.44 -27.01 -5.43
C ARG A 6 -2.59 -27.87 -4.92
N LEU A 7 -2.83 -27.86 -3.61
CA LEU A 7 -3.93 -28.57 -2.97
C LEU A 7 -5.30 -27.88 -3.15
N GLY A 8 -5.34 -26.69 -3.77
CA GLY A 8 -6.57 -25.93 -3.97
C GLY A 8 -7.13 -25.26 -2.71
N LEU A 9 -6.37 -25.21 -1.61
CA LEU A 9 -6.75 -24.53 -0.37
C LEU A 9 -6.71 -22.99 -0.51
N ALA A 10 -5.89 -22.49 -1.43
CA ALA A 10 -5.85 -21.09 -1.84
C ALA A 10 -5.83 -21.00 -3.37
N LYS A 11 -6.71 -20.18 -3.96
CA LYS A 11 -6.70 -19.95 -5.43
C LYS A 11 -5.47 -19.16 -5.90
N SER A 12 -4.94 -18.32 -5.02
CA SER A 12 -3.77 -17.49 -5.26
C SER A 12 -3.02 -17.30 -3.94
N ILE A 13 -1.72 -17.07 -4.05
CA ILE A 13 -0.85 -16.73 -2.92
C ILE A 13 -0.12 -15.43 -3.23
N GLY A 14 0.27 -14.70 -2.19
CA GLY A 14 0.92 -13.41 -2.33
C GLY A 14 1.71 -13.07 -1.07
N VAL A 15 2.19 -11.83 -1.02
CA VAL A 15 2.93 -11.27 0.09
C VAL A 15 2.33 -9.94 0.53
N SER A 16 2.82 -9.41 1.65
CA SER A 16 2.48 -8.07 2.11
C SER A 16 3.71 -7.44 2.75
N ASN A 17 3.88 -6.14 2.57
CA ASN A 17 5.00 -5.37 3.10
C ASN A 17 6.37 -5.83 2.59
N PHE A 18 6.44 -6.28 1.34
CA PHE A 18 7.71 -6.60 0.70
C PHE A 18 8.24 -5.38 -0.05
N SER A 19 9.48 -5.00 0.22
CA SER A 19 10.25 -4.04 -0.59
C SER A 19 10.49 -4.60 -1.99
N CYS A 20 10.87 -3.74 -2.94
CA CYS A 20 11.23 -4.16 -4.30
C CYS A 20 12.38 -5.17 -4.29
N LYS A 21 13.35 -4.99 -3.39
CA LYS A 21 14.48 -5.92 -3.23
C LYS A 21 14.04 -7.29 -2.71
N LYS A 22 13.22 -7.33 -1.65
CA LYS A 22 12.69 -8.60 -1.11
C LYS A 22 11.79 -9.31 -2.12
N LEU A 23 10.96 -8.56 -2.85
CA LEU A 23 10.08 -9.11 -3.89
C LEU A 23 10.89 -9.70 -5.05
N SER A 24 11.95 -9.02 -5.49
CA SER A 24 12.85 -9.53 -6.54
C SER A 24 13.53 -10.83 -6.13
N GLN A 25 14.01 -10.91 -4.88
CA GLN A 25 14.60 -12.14 -4.33
C GLN A 25 13.58 -13.29 -4.26
N LEU A 26 12.34 -13.00 -3.86
CA LEU A 26 11.26 -14.00 -3.84
C LEU A 26 10.95 -14.51 -5.25
N LEU A 27 10.77 -13.60 -6.21
CA LEU A 27 10.47 -13.93 -7.60
C LEU A 27 11.56 -14.80 -8.25
N ALA A 28 12.83 -14.60 -7.87
CA ALA A 28 13.94 -15.40 -8.38
C ALA A 28 13.89 -16.88 -7.94
N ASN A 29 13.18 -17.20 -6.86
CA ASN A 29 13.14 -18.54 -6.27
C ASN A 29 11.76 -19.19 -6.29
N ALA A 30 10.69 -18.41 -6.45
CA ALA A 30 9.32 -18.90 -6.41
C ALA A 30 8.97 -19.70 -7.68
N THR A 31 8.38 -20.87 -7.51
CA THR A 31 7.79 -21.64 -8.63
C THR A 31 6.43 -21.06 -9.01
N ILE A 32 5.63 -20.68 -8.00
CA ILE A 32 4.37 -19.96 -8.18
C ILE A 32 4.60 -18.50 -7.78
N PRO A 33 4.62 -17.54 -8.72
CA PRO A 33 4.88 -16.15 -8.39
C PRO A 33 3.78 -15.57 -7.49
N PRO A 34 4.10 -14.66 -6.56
CA PRO A 34 3.10 -13.99 -5.74
C PRO A 34 2.15 -13.19 -6.64
N ALA A 35 0.85 -13.42 -6.50
CA ALA A 35 -0.18 -12.75 -7.29
C ALA A 35 -0.38 -11.28 -6.86
N VAL A 36 -0.10 -10.95 -5.59
CA VAL A 36 -0.28 -9.63 -5.01
C VAL A 36 0.83 -9.36 -4.00
N ASN A 37 1.34 -8.12 -3.95
CA ASN A 37 2.06 -7.57 -2.80
C ASN A 37 1.20 -6.46 -2.18
N GLN A 38 0.58 -6.74 -1.03
CA GLN A 38 -0.25 -5.76 -0.34
C GLN A 38 0.65 -4.82 0.48
N VAL A 39 0.68 -3.55 0.11
CA VAL A 39 1.51 -2.52 0.76
C VAL A 39 0.67 -1.30 1.15
N GLU A 40 1.19 -0.48 2.07
CA GLU A 40 0.64 0.84 2.35
C GLU A 40 0.68 1.69 1.08
N MET A 41 -0.44 2.27 0.66
CA MET A 41 -0.44 3.25 -0.43
C MET A 41 -1.54 4.27 -0.21
N ASN A 42 -1.21 5.55 -0.34
CA ASN A 42 -2.14 6.67 -0.27
C ASN A 42 -1.46 7.94 -0.84
N PRO A 43 -2.16 9.07 -1.04
CA PRO A 43 -1.55 10.30 -1.53
C PRO A 43 -0.30 10.77 -0.79
N ALA A 44 -0.22 10.52 0.53
CA ALA A 44 0.94 10.84 1.37
C ALA A 44 1.98 9.71 1.43
N TRP A 45 1.75 8.57 0.77
CA TRP A 45 2.75 7.53 0.61
C TRP A 45 2.47 6.78 -0.69
N GLN A 46 3.02 7.32 -1.79
CA GLN A 46 2.74 6.88 -3.15
C GLN A 46 3.63 5.72 -3.61
N GLN A 47 4.42 5.14 -2.68
CA GLN A 47 5.47 4.14 -2.98
C GLN A 47 6.60 4.69 -3.89
N GLN A 48 6.81 6.01 -3.85
CA GLN A 48 7.95 6.68 -4.47
C GLN A 48 8.99 7.00 -3.38
N ASN A 49 10.28 6.96 -3.74
CA ASN A 49 11.35 7.31 -2.82
C ASN A 49 11.23 8.79 -2.39
N GLU A 50 11.22 9.05 -1.08
CA GLU A 50 11.46 10.32 -0.37
C GLU A 50 10.30 11.15 0.27
N ARG A 51 10.33 11.17 1.61
CA ARG A 51 10.25 12.28 2.62
C ARG A 51 8.96 13.03 3.04
N VAL A 52 8.91 13.23 4.37
CA VAL A 52 7.84 13.15 5.39
C VAL A 52 7.09 14.47 5.72
N LEU A 53 5.78 14.39 6.05
CA LEU A 53 5.11 14.90 7.29
C LEU A 53 3.55 14.79 7.24
N GLN A 54 2.91 14.40 8.35
CA GLN A 54 1.46 14.11 8.51
C GLN A 54 0.55 15.36 8.61
N ARG A 55 -0.72 15.22 8.21
CA ARG A 55 -1.83 16.05 8.71
C ARG A 55 -3.21 15.37 8.60
N GLU A 56 -4.15 15.85 9.43
CA GLU A 56 -5.55 15.41 9.59
C GLU A 56 -6.34 15.46 8.27
N ARG A 57 -7.31 14.54 8.11
CA ARG A 57 -8.10 14.38 6.88
C ARG A 57 -9.55 14.81 7.03
N ASP A 58 -10.02 15.57 6.04
CA ASP A 58 -11.44 15.86 5.81
C ASP A 58 -12.13 14.65 5.13
N PRO A 59 -13.41 14.34 5.43
CA PRO A 59 -14.20 13.33 4.71
C PRO A 59 -14.19 13.45 3.18
N CYS A 60 -14.11 14.65 2.60
CA CYS A 60 -14.07 14.85 1.14
C CYS A 60 -12.73 14.37 0.54
N GLU A 61 -11.63 14.58 1.28
CA GLU A 61 -10.28 14.16 0.88
C GLU A 61 -10.14 12.63 0.84
N CYS A 62 -10.96 11.91 1.61
CA CYS A 62 -10.95 10.46 1.60
C CYS A 62 -11.38 9.89 0.24
N MET A 63 -12.45 10.44 -0.37
CA MET A 63 -12.91 9.96 -1.68
C MET A 63 -11.91 10.28 -2.80
N ILE A 64 -11.28 11.46 -2.75
CA ILE A 64 -10.19 11.85 -3.66
C ILE A 64 -9.01 10.88 -3.54
N ALA A 65 -8.61 10.54 -2.31
CA ALA A 65 -7.53 9.58 -2.07
C ALA A 65 -7.84 8.19 -2.64
N LEU A 66 -9.07 7.69 -2.45
CA LEU A 66 -9.47 6.39 -2.98
C LEU A 66 -9.54 6.40 -4.50
N ARG A 67 -10.09 7.46 -5.09
CA ARG A 67 -10.13 7.63 -6.54
C ARG A 67 -8.72 7.70 -7.13
N TRP A 68 -7.82 8.42 -6.49
CA TRP A 68 -6.42 8.51 -6.92
C TRP A 68 -5.75 7.14 -6.95
N ILE A 69 -5.88 6.32 -5.90
CA ILE A 69 -5.33 4.95 -5.86
C ILE A 69 -5.91 4.10 -7.00
N TYR A 70 -7.21 4.21 -7.25
CA TYR A 70 -7.88 3.51 -8.35
C TYR A 70 -7.32 3.93 -9.72
N GLU A 71 -7.07 5.21 -9.95
CA GLU A 71 -6.47 5.73 -11.20
C GLU A 71 -5.01 5.31 -11.38
N GLN A 72 -4.28 4.96 -10.31
CA GLN A 72 -2.96 4.33 -10.41
C GLN A 72 -3.02 2.85 -10.86
N GLY A 73 -4.21 2.28 -11.04
CA GLY A 73 -4.40 0.88 -11.42
C GLY A 73 -4.21 -0.11 -10.27
N VAL A 74 -4.30 0.35 -9.01
CA VAL A 74 -4.05 -0.45 -7.81
C VAL A 74 -5.36 -0.85 -7.13
N GLY A 75 -5.45 -2.12 -6.72
CA GLY A 75 -6.56 -2.60 -5.88
C GLY A 75 -6.50 -2.00 -4.48
N LEU A 76 -7.58 -1.38 -4.03
CA LEU A 76 -7.66 -0.69 -2.74
C LEU A 76 -8.45 -1.48 -1.69
N ILE A 77 -7.99 -1.44 -0.44
CA ILE A 77 -8.69 -2.01 0.72
C ILE A 77 -8.96 -0.88 1.70
N VAL A 78 -10.23 -0.62 1.95
CA VAL A 78 -10.68 0.47 2.82
C VAL A 78 -11.51 -0.08 3.96
N LYS A 79 -11.24 0.41 5.17
CA LYS A 79 -11.93 -0.03 6.38
C LYS A 79 -12.83 1.08 6.90
N SER A 80 -14.09 0.74 7.17
CA SER A 80 -15.03 1.60 7.91
C SER A 80 -16.01 0.73 8.69
N PHE A 81 -16.44 1.21 9.86
CA PHE A 81 -17.58 0.65 10.60
C PHE A 81 -18.86 1.49 10.42
N ASN A 82 -18.77 2.62 9.72
CA ASN A 82 -19.90 3.48 9.43
C ASN A 82 -20.47 3.09 8.05
N LYS A 83 -21.74 2.68 8.04
CA LYS A 83 -22.47 2.21 6.86
C LYS A 83 -22.53 3.24 5.73
N GLU A 84 -22.73 4.52 6.06
CA GLU A 84 -22.80 5.58 5.05
C GLU A 84 -21.43 5.83 4.42
N ARG A 85 -20.34 5.81 5.22
CA ARG A 85 -18.98 5.85 4.66
C ARG A 85 -18.65 4.64 3.79
N ILE A 86 -19.14 3.44 4.14
CA ILE A 86 -18.98 2.25 3.30
C ILE A 86 -19.64 2.49 1.94
N LYS A 87 -20.88 2.98 1.91
CA LYS A 87 -21.57 3.30 0.64
C LYS A 87 -20.83 4.37 -0.16
N GLN A 88 -20.36 5.44 0.49
CA GLN A 88 -19.60 6.51 -0.16
C GLN A 88 -18.29 5.99 -0.79
N ASN A 89 -17.58 5.09 -0.11
CA ASN A 89 -16.35 4.50 -0.66
C ASN A 89 -16.57 3.71 -1.96
N PHE A 90 -17.79 3.21 -2.21
CA PHE A 90 -18.14 2.54 -3.48
C PHE A 90 -18.50 3.50 -4.61
N GLN A 91 -18.65 4.80 -4.35
CA GLN A 91 -19.06 5.80 -5.34
C GLN A 91 -17.87 6.41 -6.12
N ILE A 92 -16.68 5.82 -6.02
CA ILE A 92 -15.45 6.35 -6.64
C ILE A 92 -15.29 5.99 -8.13
N PHE A 93 -16.17 5.17 -8.69
CA PHE A 93 -16.01 4.62 -10.05
C PHE A 93 -16.65 5.49 -11.13
N ASP A 94 -17.63 6.32 -10.77
CA ASP A 94 -18.49 7.06 -11.72
C ASP A 94 -17.95 8.44 -12.12
N TRP A 95 -16.79 8.85 -11.61
CA TRP A 95 -16.14 10.14 -11.86
C TRP A 95 -14.62 9.98 -11.83
N GLY A 96 -13.87 10.96 -12.34
CA GLY A 96 -12.40 10.96 -12.33
C GLY A 96 -11.83 12.25 -11.78
N LEU A 97 -10.55 12.24 -11.41
CA LEU A 97 -9.85 13.43 -10.93
C LEU A 97 -9.54 14.38 -12.08
N SER A 98 -9.69 15.68 -11.84
CA SER A 98 -9.22 16.73 -12.73
C SER A 98 -7.68 16.86 -12.68
N GLU A 99 -7.10 17.47 -13.71
CA GLU A 99 -5.66 17.77 -13.75
C GLU A 99 -5.21 18.62 -12.55
N GLU A 100 -6.05 19.56 -12.09
CA GLU A 100 -5.77 20.39 -10.93
C GLU A 100 -5.72 19.56 -9.63
N GLU A 101 -6.65 18.61 -9.46
CA GLU A 101 -6.66 17.71 -8.30
C GLU A 101 -5.47 16.75 -8.31
N LEU A 102 -5.12 16.20 -9.48
CA LEU A 102 -3.91 15.39 -9.63
C LEU A 102 -2.65 16.19 -9.30
N ALA A 103 -2.56 17.44 -9.76
CA ALA A 103 -1.44 18.32 -9.44
C ALA A 103 -1.34 18.60 -7.92
N LYS A 104 -2.47 18.70 -7.21
CA LYS A 104 -2.50 18.83 -5.74
C LYS A 104 -2.01 17.56 -5.05
N VAL A 105 -2.43 16.38 -5.50
CA VAL A 105 -1.97 15.10 -4.94
C VAL A 105 -0.46 14.95 -5.06
N ASN A 106 0.12 15.34 -6.19
CA ASN A 106 1.58 15.28 -6.41
C ASN A 106 2.38 16.23 -5.52
N GLN A 107 1.74 17.22 -4.90
CA GLN A 107 2.38 18.15 -3.96
C GLN A 107 2.31 17.67 -2.50
N VAL A 108 1.63 16.55 -2.23
CA VAL A 108 1.51 16.01 -0.87
C VAL A 108 2.86 15.48 -0.39
N PRO A 109 3.35 15.89 0.80
CA PRO A 109 4.57 15.33 1.39
C PRO A 109 4.47 13.81 1.60
N GLN A 110 5.55 13.08 1.32
CA GLN A 110 5.57 11.62 1.31
C GLN A 110 6.07 11.04 2.64
N CYS A 111 5.17 10.56 3.49
CA CYS A 111 5.51 9.86 4.72
C CYS A 111 4.85 8.49 4.77
N ARG A 112 5.66 7.44 4.98
CA ARG A 112 5.15 6.13 5.38
C ARG A 112 4.50 6.25 6.76
N GLY A 113 3.23 5.90 6.86
CA GLY A 113 2.48 5.92 8.12
C GLY A 113 2.76 4.71 9.01
N MET A 114 2.99 3.54 8.40
CA MET A 114 3.35 2.30 9.10
C MET A 114 4.85 2.01 8.94
N SER A 115 5.66 2.58 9.83
CA SER A 115 7.12 2.40 9.82
C SER A 115 7.55 0.96 10.11
N GLY A 116 6.72 0.17 10.79
CA GLY A 116 7.06 -1.21 11.14
C GLY A 116 8.10 -1.32 12.27
N GLU A 117 8.33 -0.25 13.05
CA GLU A 117 9.24 -0.24 14.21
C GLU A 117 9.03 -1.42 15.17
N MET A 118 7.80 -1.90 15.31
CA MET A 118 7.45 -3.08 16.11
C MET A 118 8.14 -4.38 15.66
N PHE A 119 8.66 -4.45 14.43
CA PHE A 119 9.38 -5.60 13.88
C PHE A 119 10.90 -5.44 13.93
N VAL A 120 11.39 -4.32 14.46
CA VAL A 120 12.82 -3.99 14.57
C VAL A 120 13.28 -4.20 16.00
N SER A 121 14.40 -4.92 16.18
CA SER A 121 15.02 -5.05 17.49
C SER A 121 16.52 -5.37 17.38
N PRO A 122 17.32 -5.03 18.41
CA PRO A 122 18.75 -5.34 18.42
C PRO A 122 19.07 -6.82 18.26
N ASP A 123 18.17 -7.70 18.71
CA ASP A 123 18.31 -9.16 18.63
C ASP A 123 17.50 -9.78 17.46
N GLY A 124 16.70 -8.97 16.78
CA GLY A 124 15.80 -9.41 15.71
C GLY A 124 16.47 -9.53 14.33
N PRO A 125 15.72 -9.99 13.31
CA PRO A 125 16.24 -10.10 11.95
C PRO A 125 16.50 -8.74 11.28
N TYR A 126 15.87 -7.66 11.78
CA TYR A 126 16.08 -6.29 11.31
C TYR A 126 16.54 -5.42 12.49
N LYS A 127 17.69 -4.77 12.34
CA LYS A 127 18.30 -3.92 13.37
C LYS A 127 17.87 -2.46 13.27
N SER A 128 17.35 -2.06 12.11
CA SER A 128 16.77 -0.74 11.88
C SER A 128 15.57 -0.80 10.93
N VAL A 129 14.81 0.29 10.87
CA VAL A 129 13.67 0.45 9.95
C VAL A 129 14.16 0.51 8.50
N GLU A 130 15.34 1.11 8.27
CA GLU A 130 16.01 1.13 6.97
C GLU A 130 16.33 -0.28 6.48
N GLU A 131 16.79 -1.18 7.36
CA GLU A 131 17.02 -2.59 7.01
C GLU A 131 15.71 -3.33 6.72
N LEU A 132 14.65 -3.05 7.49
CA LEU A 132 13.32 -3.63 7.26
C LEU A 132 12.77 -3.27 5.89
N TRP A 133 12.99 -2.04 5.42
CA TRP A 133 12.48 -1.55 4.14
C TRP A 133 13.49 -1.52 3.00
N ASP A 134 14.72 -2.01 3.21
CA ASP A 134 15.83 -1.91 2.24
C ASP A 134 16.08 -0.47 1.74
N GLY A 135 15.84 0.52 2.60
CA GLY A 135 15.95 1.95 2.26
C GLY A 135 14.73 2.58 1.59
N GLU A 136 13.64 1.85 1.38
CA GLU A 136 12.39 2.37 0.78
C GLU A 136 11.53 3.12 1.82
N LEU A 137 12.02 4.28 2.26
CA LEU A 137 11.46 5.14 3.33
C LEU A 137 11.12 6.57 2.89
#